data_AF-A0A968JKK7-F1
#
_entry.id   AF-A0A968JKK7-F1
#
_cell.length_a   1.000
_cell.length_b   1.000
_cell.length_c   1.000
_cell.angle_alpha   90.00
_cell.angle_beta   90.00
_cell.angle_gamma   90.00
#
_symmetry.space_group_name_H-M   'P 1'
#
loop_
_entity.id
_entity.type
_entity.pdbx_description
1 polymer ?
#
loop_
_entity_poly.entity_id
_entity_poly.type
_entity_poly.pdbx_seq_one_letter_code
_entity_poly.pdbx_strand_id
1 'polypeptide(L)'
;MSTKHIHSALISVYHKTGLAPIIEQLQQLNIKIYSTGGTQSYIESLGAAVESVEKLTSYPSILDGRVKTLHPKIFGGILARREQKHLAELIKYNIPEIDLVIVDLYPFEQTVVSSNEEAEIIEKIDIGGISLIRAAAKNYKEVVVVAAQAYYADLLALLQEKQGDTTLEDRQRLARKAFAVTSHYDAAIYQYFAQDEAEELKLSIRESQTLRYGENPHQAGIFYGDLSAMFDKLGGKELSYNNLVDVDAAVGLMREFQMEAPTFAILKHTNACGVATRTTL
;
A
#
# COMPACT_ATOMS: atom_id res chain seq x y z
N MET A 1 -24.54 7.63 13.45
CA MET A 1 -23.11 7.81 13.13
C MET A 1 -23.01 8.90 12.09
N SER A 2 -22.17 9.94 12.26
CA SER A 2 -22.20 11.10 11.36
C SER A 2 -21.61 10.77 10.00
N THR A 3 -22.46 10.82 8.97
CA THR A 3 -22.04 10.88 7.57
C THR A 3 -21.30 12.20 7.31
N LYS A 4 -20.36 12.18 6.37
CA LYS A 4 -19.59 13.36 5.93
C LYS A 4 -19.50 13.35 4.42
N HIS A 5 -19.81 14.48 3.80
CA HIS A 5 -19.68 14.67 2.37
C HIS A 5 -18.26 15.11 2.02
N ILE A 6 -17.72 14.59 0.92
CA ILE A 6 -16.42 15.01 0.40
C ILE A 6 -16.64 16.28 -0.43
N HIS A 7 -16.10 17.43 -0.01
CA HIS A 7 -16.17 18.66 -0.79
C HIS A 7 -14.87 18.97 -1.54
N SER A 8 -13.75 18.45 -1.05
CA SER A 8 -12.44 18.64 -1.68
C SER A 8 -11.54 17.42 -1.59
N ALA A 9 -10.70 17.26 -2.60
CA ALA A 9 -9.73 16.18 -2.72
C ALA A 9 -8.32 16.72 -2.99
N LEU A 10 -7.33 16.26 -2.22
CA LEU A 10 -5.91 16.43 -2.53
C LEU A 10 -5.39 15.16 -3.21
N ILE A 11 -4.89 15.28 -4.43
CA ILE A 11 -4.41 14.16 -5.25
C ILE A 11 -2.94 14.36 -5.59
N SER A 12 -2.07 13.46 -5.15
CA SER A 12 -0.64 13.47 -5.47
C SER A 12 -0.16 12.04 -5.65
N VAL A 13 -0.11 11.56 -6.88
CA VAL A 13 0.11 10.14 -7.17
C VAL A 13 1.25 9.94 -8.17
N TYR A 14 2.08 8.94 -7.91
CA TYR A 14 3.06 8.42 -8.83
C TYR A 14 2.40 7.63 -9.96
N HIS A 15 1.52 6.66 -9.66
CA HIS A 15 0.83 5.89 -10.70
C HIS A 15 -0.50 6.56 -11.08
N LYS A 16 -0.73 6.76 -12.39
CA LYS A 16 -1.97 7.37 -12.90
C LYS A 16 -2.99 6.36 -13.43
N THR A 17 -2.60 5.10 -13.56
CA THR A 17 -3.46 4.01 -14.05
C THR A 17 -4.67 3.84 -13.13
N GLY A 18 -5.88 3.88 -13.70
CA GLY A 18 -7.14 3.76 -12.96
C GLY A 18 -7.59 5.05 -12.26
N LEU A 19 -6.85 6.15 -12.36
CA LEU A 19 -7.23 7.43 -11.75
C LEU A 19 -8.35 8.14 -12.54
N ALA A 20 -8.39 8.01 -13.86
CA ALA A 20 -9.33 8.77 -14.71
C ALA A 20 -10.82 8.59 -14.31
N PRO A 21 -11.33 7.37 -14.06
CA PRO A 21 -12.72 7.20 -13.61
C PRO A 21 -13.02 7.88 -12.26
N ILE A 22 -12.02 7.95 -11.36
CA ILE A 22 -12.17 8.68 -10.09
C ILE A 22 -12.29 10.17 -10.38
N ILE A 23 -11.43 10.74 -11.23
CA ILE A 23 -11.48 12.17 -11.59
C ILE A 23 -12.83 12.53 -12.19
N GLU A 24 -13.33 11.74 -13.14
CA GLU A 24 -14.65 11.93 -13.74
C GLU A 24 -15.76 11.94 -12.67
N GLN A 25 -15.72 10.99 -11.73
CA GLN A 25 -16.70 10.93 -10.64
C GLN A 25 -16.59 12.13 -9.70
N LEU A 26 -15.37 12.59 -9.37
CA LEU A 26 -15.16 13.79 -8.56
C LEU A 26 -15.73 15.04 -9.25
N GLN A 27 -15.55 15.17 -10.57
CA GLN A 27 -16.13 16.28 -11.34
C GLN A 27 -17.66 16.25 -11.35
N GLN A 28 -18.26 15.07 -11.57
CA GLN A 28 -19.72 14.92 -11.54
C GLN A 28 -20.32 15.33 -10.19
N LEU A 29 -19.60 15.06 -9.11
CA LEU A 29 -19.99 15.44 -7.74
C LEU A 29 -19.60 16.88 -7.37
N ASN A 30 -19.01 17.65 -8.30
CA ASN A 30 -18.51 19.01 -8.08
C ASN A 30 -17.49 19.11 -6.93
N ILE A 31 -16.68 18.06 -6.75
CA ILE A 31 -15.64 18.01 -5.74
C ILE A 31 -14.42 18.80 -6.22
N LYS A 32 -13.95 19.73 -5.38
CA LYS A 32 -12.80 20.57 -5.70
C LYS A 32 -11.50 19.76 -5.63
N ILE A 33 -10.66 19.84 -6.66
CA ILE A 33 -9.41 19.09 -6.72
C ILE A 33 -8.21 20.00 -6.48
N TYR A 34 -7.33 19.59 -5.56
CA TYR A 34 -6.00 20.14 -5.35
C TYR A 34 -4.95 19.12 -5.84
N SER A 35 -3.94 19.56 -6.58
CA SER A 35 -2.85 18.68 -7.04
C SER A 35 -1.55 19.45 -7.29
N THR A 36 -0.49 18.75 -7.67
CA THR A 36 0.84 19.31 -7.95
C THR A 36 1.58 18.51 -9.02
N GLY A 37 2.49 19.17 -9.74
CA GLY A 37 3.42 18.56 -10.68
C GLY A 37 2.74 17.70 -11.74
N GLY A 38 3.34 16.55 -12.06
CA GLY A 38 2.82 15.66 -13.11
C GLY A 38 1.44 15.06 -12.82
N THR A 39 0.97 15.05 -11.56
CA THR A 39 -0.41 14.63 -11.24
C THR A 39 -1.41 15.69 -11.68
N GLN A 40 -1.10 16.97 -11.41
CA GLN A 40 -1.92 18.09 -11.86
C GLN A 40 -2.05 18.09 -13.38
N SER A 41 -0.93 18.01 -14.11
CA SER A 41 -0.95 18.03 -15.58
C SER A 41 -1.77 16.87 -16.16
N TYR A 42 -1.71 15.69 -15.55
CA TYR A 42 -2.54 14.55 -15.97
C TYR A 42 -4.03 14.82 -15.74
N ILE A 43 -4.43 15.33 -14.57
CA ILE A 43 -5.83 15.63 -14.26
C ILE A 43 -6.37 16.73 -15.19
N GLU A 44 -5.59 17.78 -15.45
CA GLU A 44 -5.94 18.86 -16.39
C GLU A 44 -6.10 18.33 -17.82
N SER A 45 -5.29 17.35 -18.24
CA SER A 45 -5.40 16.72 -19.57
C SER A 45 -6.72 15.94 -19.76
N LEU A 46 -7.37 15.54 -18.66
CA LEU A 46 -8.71 14.93 -18.67
C LEU A 46 -9.83 15.99 -18.71
N GLY A 47 -9.49 17.29 -18.74
CA GLY A 47 -10.46 18.38 -18.76
C GLY A 47 -10.98 18.78 -17.38
N ALA A 48 -10.38 18.29 -16.29
CA ALA A 48 -10.77 18.62 -14.93
C ALA A 48 -10.13 19.92 -14.43
N ALA A 49 -10.91 20.72 -13.70
CA ALA A 49 -10.42 21.92 -13.04
C ALA A 49 -9.61 21.54 -11.79
N VAL A 50 -8.38 22.05 -11.69
CA VAL A 50 -7.46 21.77 -10.58
C VAL A 50 -6.91 23.07 -10.01
N GLU A 51 -6.83 23.13 -8.69
CA GLU A 51 -6.05 24.16 -8.01
C GLU A 51 -4.68 23.62 -7.61
N SER A 52 -3.62 24.24 -8.12
CA SER A 52 -2.25 23.86 -7.80
C SER A 52 -1.94 24.06 -6.32
N VAL A 53 -1.25 23.11 -5.69
CA VAL A 53 -0.74 23.21 -4.32
C VAL A 53 0.17 24.42 -4.15
N GLU A 54 0.97 24.76 -5.15
CA GLU A 54 1.90 25.90 -5.15
C GLU A 54 1.16 27.23 -4.98
N LYS A 55 0.01 27.40 -5.66
CA LYS A 55 -0.87 28.56 -5.47
C LYS A 55 -1.43 28.62 -4.05
N LEU A 56 -1.81 27.46 -3.51
CA LEU A 56 -2.35 27.38 -2.16
C LEU A 56 -1.29 27.72 -1.10
N THR A 57 -0.10 27.15 -1.19
CA THR A 57 0.99 27.35 -0.21
C THR A 57 1.67 28.70 -0.37
N SER A 58 1.60 29.31 -1.57
CA SER A 58 2.36 30.51 -1.94
C SER A 58 3.89 30.29 -1.92
N TYR A 59 4.32 29.03 -1.96
CA TYR A 59 5.72 28.61 -2.02
C TYR A 59 5.96 27.85 -3.33
N PRO A 60 7.05 28.15 -4.06
CA PRO A 60 7.42 27.38 -5.25
C PRO A 60 7.92 25.99 -4.84
N SER A 61 7.94 25.06 -5.80
CA SER A 61 8.62 23.78 -5.62
C SER A 61 10.12 24.01 -5.52
N ILE A 62 10.74 23.66 -4.39
CA ILE A 62 12.17 23.82 -4.09
C ILE A 62 12.79 22.47 -3.73
N LEU A 63 14.13 22.39 -3.73
CA LEU A 63 14.89 21.17 -3.39
C LEU A 63 14.43 19.97 -4.23
N ASP A 64 14.30 20.19 -5.54
CA ASP A 64 13.86 19.18 -6.51
C ASP A 64 12.51 18.51 -6.17
N GLY A 65 11.66 19.24 -5.45
CA GLY A 65 10.31 18.80 -5.09
C GLY A 65 10.23 17.99 -3.80
N ARG A 66 11.33 17.81 -3.06
CA ARG A 66 11.38 17.07 -1.78
C ARG A 66 10.45 17.63 -0.69
N VAL A 67 10.14 18.92 -0.75
CA VAL A 67 9.33 19.62 0.28
C VAL A 67 8.03 20.24 -0.27
N LYS A 68 7.56 19.78 -1.44
CA LYS A 68 6.41 20.40 -2.15
C LYS A 68 5.10 20.45 -1.35
N THR A 69 4.82 19.44 -0.54
CA THR A 69 3.55 19.32 0.21
C THR A 69 3.71 19.52 1.71
N LEU A 70 4.94 19.65 2.23
CA LEU A 70 5.27 19.81 3.64
C LEU A 70 4.97 21.22 4.15
N HIS A 71 3.70 21.62 4.12
CA HIS A 71 3.26 22.98 4.40
C HIS A 71 2.03 23.03 5.34
N PRO A 72 1.96 23.97 6.31
CA PRO A 72 0.83 24.08 7.23
C PRO A 72 -0.53 24.29 6.57
N LYS A 73 -0.61 24.94 5.40
CA LYS A 73 -1.88 25.05 4.66
C LYS A 73 -2.40 23.72 4.11
N ILE A 74 -1.53 22.74 3.87
CA ILE A 74 -1.94 21.40 3.43
C ILE A 74 -2.29 20.55 4.65
N PHE A 75 -1.35 20.45 5.59
CA PHE A 75 -1.55 19.64 6.79
C PHE A 75 -2.64 20.19 7.71
N GLY A 76 -2.83 21.51 7.75
CA GLY A 76 -3.93 22.15 8.48
C GLY A 76 -5.30 21.77 7.91
N GLY A 77 -5.46 21.77 6.58
CA GLY A 77 -6.69 21.34 5.92
C GLY A 77 -7.04 19.88 6.19
N ILE A 78 -6.01 19.02 6.25
CA ILE A 78 -6.15 17.58 6.53
C ILE A 78 -6.37 17.31 8.02
N LEU A 79 -5.60 17.92 8.93
CA LEU A 79 -5.57 17.58 10.36
C LEU A 79 -6.55 18.38 11.21
N ALA A 80 -7.15 19.44 10.68
CA ALA A 80 -8.15 20.20 11.42
C ALA A 80 -9.36 19.32 11.74
N ARG A 81 -9.66 19.21 13.03
CA ARG A 81 -10.96 18.68 13.48
C ARG A 81 -12.03 19.67 13.07
N ARG A 82 -13.20 19.20 12.64
CA ARG A 82 -14.30 20.08 12.21
C ARG A 82 -15.08 20.61 13.41
N GLU A 83 -14.35 21.20 14.36
CA GLU A 83 -14.81 21.79 15.62
C GLU A 83 -14.59 23.32 15.59
N GLN A 84 -15.41 24.08 16.30
CA GLN A 84 -15.45 25.55 16.23
C GLN A 84 -14.07 26.23 16.31
N LYS A 85 -13.20 25.81 17.24
CA LYS A 85 -11.87 26.39 17.41
C LYS A 85 -10.99 26.21 16.18
N HIS A 86 -10.92 24.99 15.65
CA HIS A 86 -10.10 24.67 14.49
C HIS A 86 -10.67 25.33 13.22
N LEU A 87 -12.00 25.34 13.04
CA LEU A 87 -12.65 26.02 11.92
C LEU A 87 -12.34 27.53 11.91
N ALA A 88 -12.33 28.18 13.07
CA ALA A 88 -11.94 29.58 13.19
C ALA A 88 -10.48 29.82 12.80
N GLU A 89 -9.57 28.91 13.16
CA GLU A 89 -8.17 28.96 12.74
C GLU A 89 -8.01 28.76 11.22
N LEU A 90 -8.75 27.82 10.63
CA LEU A 90 -8.75 27.60 9.18
C LEU A 90 -9.14 28.87 8.42
N ILE A 91 -10.23 29.53 8.85
CA ILE A 91 -10.67 30.80 8.26
C ILE A 91 -9.62 31.89 8.44
N LYS A 92 -9.10 32.07 9.67
CA LYS A 92 -8.13 33.12 9.99
C LYS A 92 -6.87 33.03 9.13
N TYR A 93 -6.40 31.82 8.84
CA TYR A 93 -5.17 31.59 8.09
C TYR A 93 -5.41 31.22 6.61
N ASN A 94 -6.64 31.34 6.12
CA ASN A 94 -7.04 31.00 4.75
C ASN A 94 -6.60 29.58 4.36
N ILE A 95 -6.86 28.62 5.24
CA ILE A 95 -6.55 27.20 5.05
C ILE A 95 -7.83 26.50 4.59
N PRO A 96 -7.87 25.93 3.38
CA PRO A 96 -9.04 25.18 2.93
C PRO A 96 -9.13 23.84 3.65
N GLU A 97 -10.34 23.38 3.87
CA GLU A 97 -10.61 22.01 4.29
C GLU A 97 -10.23 21.02 3.18
N ILE A 98 -9.68 19.87 3.58
CA ILE A 98 -9.40 18.72 2.71
C ILE A 98 -10.15 17.52 3.28
N ASP A 99 -11.03 16.91 2.47
CA ASP A 99 -11.91 15.81 2.92
C ASP A 99 -11.51 14.46 2.32
N LEU A 100 -10.82 14.46 1.18
CA LEU A 100 -10.27 13.28 0.53
C LEU A 100 -8.78 13.49 0.23
N VAL A 101 -7.95 12.51 0.55
CA VAL A 101 -6.52 12.48 0.21
C VAL A 101 -6.22 11.21 -0.58
N ILE A 102 -5.82 11.36 -1.84
CA ILE A 102 -5.40 10.28 -2.73
C ILE A 102 -3.91 10.43 -2.98
N VAL A 103 -3.13 9.52 -2.42
CA VAL A 103 -1.66 9.51 -2.53
C VAL A 103 -1.22 8.07 -2.68
N ASP A 104 -0.32 7.80 -3.60
CA ASP A 104 0.48 6.58 -3.60
C ASP A 104 1.96 6.95 -3.55
N LEU A 105 2.74 6.06 -2.95
CA LEU A 105 4.16 6.27 -2.72
C LEU A 105 4.96 5.86 -3.96
N TYR A 106 6.20 6.34 -4.07
CA TYR A 106 7.13 5.80 -5.04
C TYR A 106 7.33 4.29 -4.84
N PRO A 107 7.54 3.52 -5.92
CA PRO A 107 7.73 2.07 -5.83
C PRO A 107 9.15 1.75 -5.35
N PHE A 108 9.41 1.99 -4.06
CA PHE A 108 10.72 1.82 -3.43
C PHE A 108 11.26 0.39 -3.61
N GLU A 109 10.48 -0.62 -3.26
CA GLU A 109 10.86 -2.03 -3.41
C GLU A 109 11.20 -2.41 -4.85
N GLN A 110 10.44 -1.92 -5.83
CA GLN A 110 10.75 -2.17 -7.24
C GLN A 110 12.06 -1.50 -7.66
N THR A 111 12.37 -0.33 -7.11
CA THR A 111 13.62 0.40 -7.39
C THR A 111 14.82 -0.33 -6.80
N VAL A 112 14.70 -0.86 -5.58
CA VAL A 112 15.75 -1.69 -4.96
C VAL A 112 16.04 -2.95 -5.80
N VAL A 113 15.02 -3.54 -6.43
CA VAL A 113 15.20 -4.70 -7.31
C VAL A 113 15.81 -4.32 -8.66
N SER A 114 15.51 -3.12 -9.20
CA SER A 114 15.89 -2.72 -10.56
C SER A 114 17.15 -1.88 -10.67
N SER A 115 17.65 -1.32 -9.56
CA SER A 115 18.81 -0.43 -9.54
C SER A 115 19.82 -0.85 -8.46
N ASN A 116 21.11 -0.72 -8.80
CA ASN A 116 22.22 -0.88 -7.86
C ASN A 116 22.81 0.47 -7.43
N GLU A 117 22.24 1.60 -7.89
CA GLU A 117 22.73 2.93 -7.56
C GLU A 117 22.04 3.44 -6.28
N GLU A 118 22.79 3.51 -5.18
CA GLU A 118 22.28 3.97 -3.88
C GLU A 118 21.59 5.35 -3.98
N ALA A 119 22.18 6.28 -4.73
CA ALA A 119 21.61 7.62 -4.89
C ALA A 119 20.19 7.59 -5.50
N GLU A 120 19.94 6.67 -6.45
CA GLU A 120 18.62 6.50 -7.05
C GLU A 120 17.62 5.93 -6.04
N ILE A 121 18.03 4.92 -5.28
CA ILE A 121 17.19 4.28 -4.25
C ILE A 121 16.82 5.28 -3.16
N ILE A 122 17.79 6.05 -2.68
CA ILE A 122 17.58 7.09 -1.64
C ILE A 122 16.61 8.16 -2.13
N GLU A 123 16.66 8.57 -3.41
CA GLU A 123 15.73 9.55 -3.96
C GLU A 123 14.28 9.03 -4.03
N LYS A 124 14.07 7.70 -4.02
CA LYS A 124 12.73 7.11 -3.96
C LYS A 124 12.12 7.04 -2.58
N ILE A 125 12.85 7.44 -1.52
CA ILE A 125 12.29 7.53 -0.18
C ILE A 125 11.36 8.75 -0.07
N ASP A 126 10.06 8.52 -0.25
CA ASP A 126 9.04 9.57 -0.16
C ASP A 126 8.79 10.07 1.27
N ILE A 127 9.09 11.35 1.52
CA ILE A 127 8.79 12.04 2.78
C ILE A 127 7.41 12.72 2.76
N GLY A 128 7.06 13.31 1.63
CA GLY A 128 5.83 14.11 1.49
C GLY A 128 4.60 13.21 1.45
N GLY A 129 4.62 12.18 0.59
CA GLY A 129 3.52 11.24 0.41
C GLY A 129 3.19 10.48 1.68
N ILE A 130 4.20 9.94 2.38
CA ILE A 130 3.98 9.19 3.63
C ILE A 130 3.40 10.10 4.72
N SER A 131 3.85 11.36 4.79
CA SER A 131 3.33 12.34 5.74
C SER A 131 1.86 12.67 5.47
N LEU A 132 1.48 12.86 4.21
CA LEU A 132 0.09 13.11 3.80
C LEU A 132 -0.82 11.92 4.15
N ILE A 133 -0.39 10.70 3.83
CA ILE A 133 -1.14 9.47 4.13
C ILE A 133 -1.38 9.35 5.63
N ARG A 134 -0.32 9.50 6.45
CA ARG A 134 -0.42 9.41 7.91
C ARG A 134 -1.30 10.51 8.51
N ALA A 135 -1.21 11.73 7.99
CA ALA A 135 -2.04 12.85 8.45
C ALA A 135 -3.54 12.60 8.18
N ALA A 136 -3.88 12.16 6.97
CA ALA A 136 -5.25 11.86 6.60
C ALA A 136 -5.80 10.65 7.38
N ALA A 137 -5.01 9.57 7.48
CA ALA A 137 -5.38 8.38 8.25
C ALA A 137 -5.56 8.67 9.74
N LYS A 138 -4.72 9.54 10.33
CA LYS A 138 -4.89 10.01 11.71
C LYS A 138 -6.22 10.73 11.90
N ASN A 139 -6.61 11.58 10.95
CA ASN A 139 -7.86 12.35 11.02
C ASN A 139 -9.05 11.67 10.32
N TYR A 140 -9.10 10.33 10.33
CA TYR A 140 -10.16 9.54 9.67
C TYR A 140 -11.59 9.88 10.14
N LYS A 141 -11.75 10.55 11.28
CA LYS A 141 -13.06 11.03 11.72
C LYS A 141 -13.65 12.06 10.74
N GLU A 142 -12.79 12.79 10.04
CA GLU A 142 -13.17 13.86 9.10
C GLU A 142 -12.73 13.55 7.66
N VAL A 143 -11.60 12.86 7.46
CA VAL A 143 -10.93 12.72 6.15
C VAL A 143 -10.95 11.27 5.64
N VAL A 144 -11.18 11.11 4.35
CA VAL A 144 -11.00 9.86 3.60
C VAL A 144 -9.57 9.80 3.06
N VAL A 145 -8.90 8.66 3.20
CA VAL A 145 -7.54 8.46 2.67
C VAL A 145 -7.47 7.26 1.74
N VAL A 146 -6.81 7.41 0.61
CA VAL A 146 -6.52 6.33 -0.34
C VAL A 146 -5.01 6.33 -0.59
N ALA A 147 -4.33 5.34 0.00
CA ALA A 147 -2.88 5.28 0.11
C ALA A 147 -2.17 4.46 -0.99
N ALA A 148 -2.93 3.82 -1.88
CA ALA A 148 -2.40 2.97 -2.93
C ALA A 148 -3.40 2.79 -4.07
N GLN A 149 -2.88 2.55 -5.28
CA GLN A 149 -3.66 2.26 -6.48
C GLN A 149 -4.62 1.06 -6.30
N ALA A 150 -4.21 0.04 -5.55
CA ALA A 150 -5.02 -1.14 -5.25
C ALA A 150 -6.37 -0.83 -4.56
N TYR A 151 -6.55 0.39 -4.05
CA TYR A 151 -7.79 0.84 -3.40
C TYR A 151 -8.60 1.83 -4.25
N TYR A 152 -8.23 2.06 -5.51
CA TYR A 152 -8.95 2.97 -6.40
C TYR A 152 -10.35 2.45 -6.74
N ALA A 153 -10.49 1.15 -6.97
CA ALA A 153 -11.80 0.52 -7.21
C ALA A 153 -12.73 0.68 -6.00
N ASP A 154 -12.21 0.47 -4.78
CA ASP A 154 -12.96 0.71 -3.54
C ASP A 154 -13.44 2.16 -3.41
N LEU A 155 -12.57 3.13 -3.74
CA LEU A 155 -12.93 4.55 -3.70
C LEU A 155 -13.99 4.89 -4.75
N LEU A 156 -13.81 4.42 -5.98
CA LEU A 156 -14.74 4.69 -7.07
C LEU A 156 -16.14 4.15 -6.74
N ALA A 157 -16.22 2.91 -6.26
CA ALA A 157 -17.48 2.31 -5.82
C ALA A 157 -18.12 3.13 -4.69
N LEU A 158 -17.32 3.55 -3.69
CA LEU A 158 -17.79 4.41 -2.61
C LEU A 158 -18.37 5.73 -3.14
N LEU A 159 -17.66 6.42 -4.04
CA LEU A 159 -18.10 7.70 -4.60
C LEU A 159 -19.39 7.55 -5.41
N GLN A 160 -19.54 6.45 -6.15
CA GLN A 160 -20.72 6.17 -6.97
C GLN A 160 -21.93 5.73 -6.15
N GLU A 161 -21.77 4.78 -5.25
CA GLU A 161 -22.88 4.23 -4.46
C GLU A 161 -23.40 5.23 -3.43
N LYS A 162 -22.49 6.03 -2.84
CA LYS A 162 -22.82 6.95 -1.76
C LYS A 162 -22.81 8.42 -2.19
N GLN A 163 -22.60 8.70 -3.49
CA GLN A 163 -22.64 10.05 -4.04
C GLN A 163 -21.72 11.03 -3.29
N GLY A 164 -20.51 10.58 -2.92
CA GLY A 164 -19.54 11.37 -2.15
C GLY A 164 -19.74 11.37 -0.63
N ASP A 165 -20.81 10.80 -0.11
CA ASP A 165 -21.01 10.65 1.34
C ASP A 165 -20.25 9.46 1.92
N THR A 166 -19.63 9.66 3.08
CA THR A 166 -18.85 8.63 3.77
C THR A 166 -19.34 8.43 5.19
N THR A 167 -19.42 7.18 5.62
CA THR A 167 -19.65 6.83 7.02
C THR A 167 -18.33 6.84 7.79
N LEU A 168 -18.40 6.87 9.13
CA LEU A 168 -17.22 6.71 9.97
C LEU A 168 -16.51 5.38 9.71
N GLU A 169 -17.27 4.31 9.48
CA GLU A 169 -16.73 2.97 9.19
C GLU A 169 -15.94 2.94 7.88
N ASP A 170 -16.45 3.60 6.82
CA ASP A 170 -15.72 3.74 5.55
C ASP A 170 -14.35 4.38 5.76
N ARG A 171 -14.32 5.52 6.46
CA ARG A 171 -13.10 6.26 6.71
C ARG A 171 -12.14 5.50 7.61
N GLN A 172 -12.64 4.82 8.64
CA GLN A 172 -11.82 3.99 9.53
C GLN A 172 -11.22 2.78 8.80
N ARG A 173 -11.99 2.12 7.92
CA ARG A 173 -11.51 1.01 7.08
C ARG A 173 -10.37 1.46 6.17
N LEU A 174 -10.55 2.60 5.49
CA LEU A 174 -9.54 3.17 4.61
C LEU A 174 -8.30 3.67 5.37
N ALA A 175 -8.46 4.24 6.56
CA ALA A 175 -7.35 4.61 7.43
C ALA A 175 -6.53 3.39 7.89
N ARG A 176 -7.19 2.25 8.21
CA ARG A 176 -6.49 1.00 8.52
C ARG A 176 -5.65 0.52 7.35
N LYS A 177 -6.22 0.54 6.14
CA LYS A 177 -5.50 0.21 4.89
C LYS A 177 -4.32 1.15 4.67
N ALA A 178 -4.49 2.45 4.90
CA ALA A 178 -3.43 3.44 4.78
C ALA A 178 -2.25 3.18 5.73
N PHE A 179 -2.51 2.88 7.02
CA PHE A 179 -1.43 2.53 7.95
C PHE A 179 -0.76 1.20 7.64
N ALA A 180 -1.50 0.23 7.08
CA ALA A 180 -0.88 -0.99 6.55
C ALA A 180 0.06 -0.68 5.38
N VAL A 181 -0.30 0.29 4.52
CA VAL A 181 0.58 0.74 3.44
C VAL A 181 1.87 1.34 3.97
N THR A 182 1.78 2.31 4.88
CA THR A 182 2.96 3.01 5.40
C THR A 182 3.83 2.10 6.27
N SER A 183 3.24 1.20 7.05
CA SER A 183 4.00 0.25 7.87
C SER A 183 4.82 -0.72 7.03
N HIS A 184 4.28 -1.17 5.89
CA HIS A 184 5.01 -2.03 4.96
C HIS A 184 6.15 -1.26 4.28
N TYR A 185 5.87 -0.03 3.85
CA TYR A 185 6.84 0.84 3.21
C TYR A 185 8.05 1.15 4.11
N ASP A 186 7.81 1.49 5.38
CA ASP A 186 8.89 1.73 6.35
C ASP A 186 9.66 0.44 6.68
N ALA A 187 9.01 -0.72 6.68
CA ALA A 187 9.68 -2.01 6.86
C ALA A 187 10.62 -2.33 5.68
N ALA A 188 10.21 -2.05 4.44
CA ALA A 188 11.05 -2.21 3.26
C ALA A 188 12.28 -1.28 3.28
N ILE A 189 12.09 -0.01 3.68
CA ILE A 189 13.20 0.94 3.85
C ILE A 189 14.17 0.45 4.93
N TYR A 190 13.65 0.01 6.08
CA TYR A 190 14.47 -0.53 7.16
C TYR A 190 15.31 -1.71 6.67
N GLN A 191 14.69 -2.69 6.00
CA GLN A 191 15.39 -3.86 5.48
C GLN A 191 16.50 -3.47 4.49
N TYR A 192 16.26 -2.49 3.62
CA TYR A 192 17.28 -1.98 2.70
C TYR A 192 18.52 -1.43 3.41
N PHE A 193 18.33 -0.64 4.47
CA PHE A 193 19.46 -0.08 5.23
C PHE A 193 20.12 -1.10 6.16
N ALA A 194 19.33 -2.00 6.72
CA ALA A 194 19.81 -3.00 7.66
C ALA A 194 20.68 -4.06 6.99
N GLN A 195 20.33 -4.48 5.77
CA GLN A 195 21.02 -5.57 5.04
C GLN A 195 21.27 -6.78 5.97
N ASP A 196 22.52 -7.24 6.08
CA ASP A 196 22.94 -8.35 6.94
C ASP A 196 23.15 -7.93 8.42
N GLU A 197 23.05 -6.63 8.73
CA GLU A 197 23.25 -6.04 10.08
C GLU A 197 21.92 -5.75 10.81
N ALA A 198 20.84 -6.42 10.42
CA ALA A 198 19.52 -6.19 11.02
C ALA A 198 19.47 -6.54 12.52
N GLU A 199 19.34 -5.52 13.36
CA GLU A 199 19.13 -5.65 14.81
C GLU A 199 17.70 -6.07 15.18
N GLU A 200 16.72 -5.78 14.31
CA GLU A 200 15.30 -6.07 14.53
C GLU A 200 14.69 -6.84 13.36
N LEU A 201 13.91 -7.88 13.65
CA LEU A 201 13.10 -8.55 12.63
C LEU A 201 11.85 -7.74 12.31
N LYS A 202 11.80 -7.13 11.12
CA LYS A 202 10.60 -6.48 10.57
C LYS A 202 10.08 -7.28 9.39
N LEU A 203 8.91 -7.91 9.53
CA LEU A 203 8.24 -8.61 8.44
C LEU A 203 6.91 -7.93 8.13
N SER A 204 6.66 -7.67 6.85
CA SER A 204 5.38 -7.14 6.37
C SER A 204 5.01 -7.84 5.07
N ILE A 205 4.22 -8.91 5.18
CA ILE A 205 3.83 -9.74 4.04
C ILE A 205 2.36 -9.47 3.75
N ARG A 206 2.07 -8.99 2.54
CA ARG A 206 0.71 -8.60 2.12
C ARG A 206 -0.04 -9.72 1.42
N GLU A 207 0.67 -10.51 0.62
CA GLU A 207 0.09 -11.64 -0.07
C GLU A 207 -0.17 -12.77 0.91
N SER A 208 -1.36 -13.35 0.80
CA SER A 208 -1.73 -14.47 1.65
C SER A 208 -2.74 -15.36 0.96
N GLN A 209 -2.73 -16.63 1.34
CA GLN A 209 -3.64 -17.63 0.85
C GLN A 209 -4.20 -18.42 2.03
N THR A 210 -5.53 -18.47 2.12
CA THR A 210 -6.20 -19.34 3.08
C THR A 210 -5.95 -20.80 2.70
N LEU A 211 -5.45 -21.58 3.65
CA LEU A 211 -5.23 -23.02 3.49
C LEU A 211 -6.51 -23.78 3.84
N ARG A 212 -6.59 -25.05 3.44
CA ARG A 212 -7.77 -25.88 3.75
C ARG A 212 -8.07 -25.95 5.26
N TYR A 213 -7.02 -26.05 6.07
CA TYR A 213 -7.02 -25.99 7.52
C TYR A 213 -5.55 -25.83 7.98
N GLY A 214 -5.33 -25.58 9.27
CA GLY A 214 -4.02 -25.55 9.91
C GLY A 214 -3.42 -26.96 10.04
N GLU A 215 -2.71 -27.25 11.13
CA GLU A 215 -2.15 -28.59 11.34
C GLU A 215 -3.24 -29.66 11.51
N ASN A 216 -4.35 -29.28 12.17
CA ASN A 216 -5.53 -30.11 12.38
C ASN A 216 -6.81 -29.47 11.80
N PRO A 217 -7.85 -30.24 11.45
CA PRO A 217 -9.06 -29.72 10.78
C PRO A 217 -9.83 -28.62 11.53
N HIS A 218 -9.71 -28.53 12.85
CA HIS A 218 -10.39 -27.51 13.66
C HIS A 218 -9.60 -26.20 13.76
N GLN A 219 -8.38 -26.15 13.22
CA GLN A 219 -7.52 -24.97 13.21
C GLN A 219 -7.61 -24.28 11.84
N ALA A 220 -7.73 -22.96 11.81
CA ALA A 220 -7.57 -22.20 10.57
C ALA A 220 -6.08 -22.12 10.19
N GLY A 221 -5.78 -22.08 8.88
CA GLY A 221 -4.43 -21.94 8.37
C GLY A 221 -4.38 -20.86 7.29
N ILE A 222 -3.38 -19.98 7.35
CA ILE A 222 -3.12 -18.94 6.37
C ILE A 222 -1.63 -18.99 6.03
N PHE A 223 -1.30 -19.09 4.74
CA PHE A 223 0.05 -18.92 4.23
C PHE A 223 0.26 -17.45 3.88
N TYR A 224 1.42 -16.90 4.21
CA TYR A 224 1.82 -15.53 3.87
C TYR A 224 3.01 -15.57 2.90
N GLY A 225 2.86 -14.93 1.75
CA GLY A 225 3.83 -14.90 0.66
C GLY A 225 3.21 -15.33 -0.67
N ASP A 226 4.01 -15.30 -1.73
CA ASP A 226 3.61 -15.77 -3.05
C ASP A 226 3.81 -17.28 -3.17
N LEU A 227 2.74 -18.04 -2.97
CA LEU A 227 2.79 -19.50 -3.09
C LEU A 227 3.00 -19.95 -4.55
N SER A 228 2.57 -19.14 -5.52
CA SER A 228 2.69 -19.45 -6.94
C SER A 228 4.11 -19.30 -7.45
N ALA A 229 4.91 -18.40 -6.85
CA ALA A 229 6.34 -18.33 -7.10
C ALA A 229 7.12 -19.56 -6.62
N MET A 230 6.56 -20.35 -5.69
CA MET A 230 7.22 -21.54 -5.15
C MET A 230 6.88 -22.82 -5.93
N PHE A 231 5.65 -22.96 -6.43
CA PHE A 231 5.17 -24.20 -7.07
C PHE A 231 4.21 -23.96 -8.23
N ASP A 232 4.44 -24.69 -9.32
CA ASP A 232 3.43 -24.89 -10.36
C ASP A 232 2.54 -26.09 -10.02
N LYS A 233 1.34 -25.83 -9.52
CA LYS A 233 0.38 -26.89 -9.20
C LYS A 233 -0.28 -27.46 -10.47
N LEU A 234 0.25 -28.58 -10.96
CA LEU A 234 -0.27 -29.26 -12.16
C LEU A 234 -1.61 -29.99 -11.95
N GLY A 235 -1.97 -30.31 -10.70
CA GLY A 235 -3.23 -31.00 -10.39
C GLY A 235 -3.41 -31.30 -8.91
N GLY A 236 -4.53 -31.92 -8.57
CA GLY A 236 -4.88 -32.30 -7.20
C GLY A 236 -5.63 -31.23 -6.41
N LYS A 237 -5.99 -31.57 -5.17
CA LYS A 237 -6.74 -30.66 -4.30
C LYS A 237 -5.83 -29.55 -3.76
N GLU A 238 -6.41 -28.49 -3.19
CA GLU A 238 -5.65 -27.43 -2.52
C GLU A 238 -4.67 -27.96 -1.46
N LEU A 239 -3.53 -27.28 -1.31
CA LEU A 239 -2.53 -27.66 -0.31
C LEU A 239 -3.07 -27.38 1.10
N SER A 240 -2.80 -28.31 2.02
CA SER A 240 -3.02 -28.09 3.46
C SER A 240 -1.72 -27.58 4.10
N TYR A 241 -1.81 -27.09 5.35
CA TYR A 241 -0.64 -26.70 6.14
C TYR A 241 0.42 -27.81 6.18
N ASN A 242 0.02 -29.05 6.52
CA ASN A 242 0.95 -30.18 6.60
C ASN A 242 1.59 -30.50 5.25
N ASN A 243 0.89 -30.29 4.13
CA ASN A 243 1.51 -30.47 2.83
C ASN A 243 2.63 -29.45 2.58
N LEU A 244 2.44 -28.19 2.97
CA LEU A 244 3.48 -27.18 2.82
C LEU A 244 4.71 -27.51 3.68
N VAL A 245 4.49 -27.93 4.93
CA VAL A 245 5.59 -28.32 5.82
C VAL A 245 6.32 -29.57 5.31
N ASP A 246 5.59 -30.57 4.81
CA ASP A 246 6.19 -31.78 4.22
C ASP A 246 6.97 -31.47 2.94
N VAL A 247 6.46 -30.55 2.10
CA VAL A 247 7.15 -30.12 0.88
C VAL A 247 8.43 -29.35 1.20
N ASP A 248 8.39 -28.43 2.16
CA ASP A 248 9.59 -27.71 2.60
C ASP A 248 10.66 -28.67 3.13
N ALA A 249 10.27 -29.63 3.97
CA ALA A 249 11.18 -30.68 4.45
C ALA A 249 11.73 -31.55 3.31
N ALA A 250 10.90 -31.89 2.31
CA ALA A 250 11.32 -32.67 1.16
C ALA A 250 12.34 -31.92 0.29
N VAL A 251 12.09 -30.62 0.03
CA VAL A 251 13.01 -29.76 -0.72
C VAL A 251 14.33 -29.59 0.05
N GLY A 252 14.26 -29.35 1.37
CA GLY A 252 15.43 -29.27 2.24
C GLY A 252 16.30 -30.53 2.17
N LEU A 253 15.69 -31.70 2.31
CA LEU A 253 16.39 -32.98 2.23
C LEU A 253 17.00 -33.22 0.84
N MET A 254 16.24 -32.98 -0.24
CA MET A 254 16.74 -33.21 -1.60
C MET A 254 17.85 -32.25 -2.03
N ARG A 255 17.95 -31.07 -1.41
CA ARG A 255 19.09 -30.16 -1.62
C ARG A 255 20.42 -30.78 -1.21
N GLU A 256 20.45 -31.66 -0.19
CA GLU A 256 21.68 -32.35 0.23
C GLU A 256 22.21 -33.32 -0.84
N PHE A 257 21.33 -33.81 -1.72
CA PHE A 257 21.66 -34.76 -2.79
C PHE A 257 21.71 -34.11 -4.17
N GLN A 258 21.71 -32.78 -4.25
CA GLN A 258 21.64 -32.06 -5.53
C GLN A 258 22.80 -32.39 -6.49
N MET A 259 23.97 -32.72 -5.93
CA MET A 259 25.18 -33.07 -6.69
C MET A 259 25.41 -34.58 -6.81
N GLU A 260 24.49 -35.39 -6.28
CA GLU A 260 24.58 -36.85 -6.28
C GLU A 260 23.85 -37.47 -7.48
N ALA A 261 23.94 -38.79 -7.62
CA ALA A 261 23.16 -39.53 -8.60
C ALA A 261 21.64 -39.42 -8.31
N PRO A 262 20.74 -39.76 -9.26
CA PRO A 262 19.30 -39.70 -9.06
C PRO A 262 18.85 -40.26 -7.72
N THR A 263 18.24 -39.39 -6.91
CA THR A 263 17.85 -39.66 -5.53
C THR A 263 16.34 -39.50 -5.37
N PHE A 264 15.73 -40.44 -4.67
CA PHE A 264 14.31 -40.46 -4.37
C PHE A 264 14.10 -40.60 -2.87
N ALA A 265 13.18 -39.79 -2.32
CA ALA A 265 12.81 -39.84 -0.93
C ALA A 265 11.30 -39.93 -0.74
N ILE A 266 10.88 -40.66 0.28
CA ILE A 266 9.51 -40.70 0.77
C ILE A 266 9.48 -40.02 2.12
N LEU A 267 8.64 -39.01 2.27
CA LEU A 267 8.46 -38.29 3.52
C LEU A 267 7.03 -38.46 4.04
N LYS A 268 6.89 -38.41 5.36
CA LYS A 268 5.59 -38.37 6.04
C LYS A 268 5.73 -37.64 7.37
N HIS A 269 4.92 -36.61 7.59
CA HIS A 269 4.97 -35.81 8.82
C HIS A 269 6.40 -35.34 9.11
N THR A 270 7.02 -34.68 8.13
CA THR A 270 8.40 -34.16 8.13
C THR A 270 9.52 -35.18 8.34
N ASN A 271 9.19 -36.47 8.43
CA ASN A 271 10.17 -37.54 8.63
C ASN A 271 10.43 -38.28 7.31
N ALA A 272 11.71 -38.50 7.00
CA ALA A 272 12.12 -39.37 5.92
C ALA A 272 11.77 -40.82 6.27
N CYS A 273 10.79 -41.39 5.58
CA CYS A 273 10.44 -42.80 5.67
C CYS A 273 11.48 -43.68 4.95
N GLY A 274 12.13 -43.14 3.92
CA GLY A 274 13.22 -43.78 3.21
C GLY A 274 13.81 -42.86 2.15
N VAL A 275 15.11 -43.06 1.88
CA VAL A 275 15.88 -42.34 0.85
C VAL A 275 16.70 -43.38 0.09
N ALA A 276 16.76 -43.26 -1.23
CA ALA A 276 17.57 -44.10 -2.07
C ALA A 276 18.20 -43.31 -3.21
N THR A 277 19.47 -43.60 -3.48
CA THR A 277 20.24 -43.05 -4.59
C THR A 277 20.62 -44.18 -5.53
N ARG A 278 20.39 -44.01 -6.83
CA ARG A 278 20.78 -44.97 -7.87
C ARG A 278 21.45 -44.26 -9.03
N THR A 279 22.14 -45.02 -9.87
CA THR A 279 22.84 -44.51 -11.05
C THR A 279 21.90 -44.10 -12.19
N THR A 280 20.60 -44.48 -12.12
CA THR A 280 19.57 -44.16 -13.12
C THR A 280 18.26 -43.75 -12.43
N LEU A 281 17.43 -42.94 -13.13
CA LEU A 281 16.04 -42.62 -12.76
C LEU A 281 15.12 -43.83 -12.90
#